data_AF-A0A5N8W7C6-F1
#
_entry.id   AF-A0A5N8W7C6-F1
#
_cell.length_a   1.000
_cell.length_b   1.000
_cell.length_c   1.000
_cell.angle_alpha   90.00
_cell.angle_beta   90.00
_cell.angle_gamma   90.00
#
_symmetry.space_group_name_H-M   'P 1'
#
loop_
_entity.id
_entity.type
_entity.pdbx_description
1 polymer ?
#
loop_
_entity_poly.entity_id
_entity_poly.type
_entity_poly.pdbx_seq_one_letter_code
_entity_poly.pdbx_strand_id
1 'polypeptide(L)'
;MKFVFRKTIVALVAGSFLALAAGPSSAASSGNSGAAAACPSPGWRVKAGNSAKVYVVDPNGELLHIPDPTVYFNLWDSWDGILTIDSSLLDSCWPKKWSIGNSRLARRSGDDQIFIWDGSAGGYRWIIDAWVFEHKYGFSWSKVRTVEAITPVESAPEWF
;
A
#
# COMPACT_ATOMS: atom_id res chain seq x y z
N MET A 1 -13.14 34.89 -1.41
CA MET A 1 -12.03 35.83 -1.13
C MET A 1 -10.93 35.55 -2.13
N LYS A 2 -10.50 36.57 -2.87
CA LYS A 2 -9.55 36.50 -4.00
C LYS A 2 -8.13 36.66 -3.46
N PHE A 3 -7.22 35.74 -3.77
CA PHE A 3 -5.78 35.99 -3.63
C PHE A 3 -5.13 35.86 -5.01
N VAL A 4 -4.78 37.03 -5.55
CA VAL A 4 -3.95 37.23 -6.73
C VAL A 4 -2.59 37.68 -6.19
N PHE A 5 -1.50 36.98 -6.51
CA PHE A 5 -0.16 37.51 -6.32
C PHE A 5 0.72 37.29 -7.56
N ARG A 6 1.59 38.26 -7.75
CA ARG A 6 2.03 38.84 -9.02
C ARG A 6 3.31 38.18 -9.57
N LYS A 7 3.43 38.22 -10.90
CA LYS A 7 4.64 37.98 -11.72
C LYS A 7 5.81 38.90 -11.31
N THR A 8 7.05 38.40 -11.26
CA THR A 8 8.29 39.13 -11.68
C THR A 8 9.50 38.14 -11.77
N ILE A 9 10.02 37.83 -12.97
CA ILE A 9 11.29 38.26 -13.65
C ILE A 9 12.53 37.42 -13.27
N VAL A 10 12.99 36.53 -14.17
CA VAL A 10 14.18 36.59 -15.08
C VAL A 10 15.54 36.65 -14.38
N ALA A 11 16.36 35.59 -14.59
CA ALA A 11 17.79 35.73 -14.86
C ALA A 11 18.25 34.58 -15.75
N LEU A 12 18.58 34.93 -17.00
CA LEU A 12 19.19 34.08 -18.01
C LEU A 12 20.71 34.26 -17.87
N VAL A 13 21.46 33.22 -17.55
CA VAL A 13 22.93 33.24 -17.58
C VAL A 13 23.38 32.26 -18.64
N ALA A 14 23.73 32.81 -19.81
CA ALA A 14 24.48 32.13 -20.84
C ALA A 14 25.96 32.16 -20.46
N GLY A 15 26.55 31.00 -20.22
CA GLY A 15 27.98 30.83 -20.00
C GLY A 15 28.49 29.68 -20.86
N SER A 16 28.91 30.00 -22.08
CA SER A 16 29.66 29.07 -22.93
C SER A 16 31.12 29.05 -22.48
N PHE A 17 31.57 27.90 -21.97
CA PHE A 17 32.99 27.58 -21.88
C PHE A 17 33.24 26.27 -22.63
N LEU A 18 33.94 26.36 -23.77
CA LEU A 18 34.58 25.24 -24.42
C LEU A 18 35.91 24.97 -23.70
N ALA A 19 36.08 23.79 -23.12
CA ALA A 19 37.38 23.27 -22.74
C ALA A 19 37.48 21.82 -23.23
N LEU A 20 38.31 21.60 -24.24
CA LEU A 20 38.65 20.30 -24.80
C LEU A 20 39.88 19.78 -24.04
N ALA A 21 39.69 18.80 -23.17
CA ALA A 21 40.78 18.07 -22.54
C ALA A 21 40.53 16.56 -22.69
N ALA A 22 41.25 15.93 -23.61
CA ALA A 22 41.35 14.49 -23.73
C ALA A 22 42.33 13.97 -22.67
N GLY A 23 41.84 13.11 -21.78
CA GLY A 23 42.61 12.38 -20.76
C GLY A 23 41.94 11.02 -20.52
N PRO A 24 42.71 9.98 -20.17
CA PRO A 24 42.37 8.60 -20.47
C PRO A 24 41.11 8.11 -19.76
N SER A 25 40.32 7.35 -20.52
CA SER A 25 39.15 6.59 -20.10
C SER A 25 39.50 5.66 -18.94
N SER A 26 39.37 6.18 -17.72
CA SER A 26 39.07 5.34 -16.58
C SER A 26 37.57 5.03 -16.69
N ALA A 27 37.27 3.91 -17.34
CA ALA A 27 36.01 3.24 -17.19
C ALA A 27 35.88 2.85 -15.72
N ALA A 28 35.42 3.81 -14.91
CA ALA A 28 34.77 3.47 -13.67
C ALA A 28 33.55 2.67 -14.10
N SER A 29 33.66 1.35 -14.00
CA SER A 29 32.50 0.52 -13.77
C SER A 29 31.85 1.07 -12.51
N SER A 30 30.94 2.01 -12.68
CA SER A 30 29.85 2.23 -11.73
C SER A 30 29.14 0.89 -11.70
N GLY A 31 29.67 -0.01 -10.86
CA GLY A 31 28.90 -1.08 -10.30
C GLY A 31 27.70 -0.38 -9.71
N ASN A 32 26.60 -0.41 -10.46
CA ASN A 32 25.29 -0.30 -9.87
C ASN A 32 25.20 -1.56 -9.01
N SER A 33 25.87 -1.52 -7.85
CA SER A 33 25.62 -2.40 -6.72
C SER A 33 24.15 -2.19 -6.47
N GLY A 34 23.34 -3.05 -7.07
CA GLY A 34 21.91 -2.88 -7.17
C GLY A 34 21.43 -2.64 -5.76
N ALA A 35 20.99 -1.40 -5.49
CA ALA A 35 20.39 -1.11 -4.20
C ALA A 35 19.28 -2.15 -4.04
N ALA A 36 19.36 -2.93 -2.96
CA ALA A 36 18.32 -3.90 -2.67
C ALA A 36 16.99 -3.15 -2.72
N ALA A 37 16.05 -3.65 -3.51
CA ALA A 37 14.76 -3.01 -3.64
C ALA A 37 14.13 -2.89 -2.24
N ALA A 38 13.67 -1.68 -1.89
CA ALA A 38 13.08 -1.43 -0.59
C ALA A 38 11.78 -2.23 -0.42
N CYS A 39 11.47 -2.60 0.82
CA CYS A 39 10.22 -3.28 1.13
C CYS A 39 9.02 -2.38 0.80
N PRO A 40 7.99 -2.91 0.12
CA PRO A 40 6.71 -2.23 -0.08
C PRO A 40 6.14 -1.62 1.20
N SER A 41 5.55 -0.43 1.05
CA SER A 41 4.97 0.30 2.19
C SER A 41 3.62 -0.28 2.62
N PRO A 42 3.19 -0.04 3.88
CA PRO A 42 1.83 -0.30 4.32
C PRO A 42 0.75 0.19 3.35
N GLY A 43 -0.26 -0.63 3.11
CA GLY A 43 -1.38 -0.41 2.18
C GLY A 43 -1.12 -0.83 0.75
N TRP A 44 0.12 -1.18 0.41
CA TRP A 44 0.41 -1.69 -0.91
C TRP A 44 -0.14 -3.09 -1.06
N ARG A 45 -0.75 -3.35 -2.22
CA ARG A 45 -1.13 -4.69 -2.65
C ARG A 45 -0.04 -5.20 -3.58
N VAL A 46 0.42 -6.42 -3.36
CA VAL A 46 1.58 -6.95 -4.08
C VAL A 46 1.36 -8.38 -4.54
N LYS A 47 2.04 -8.76 -5.61
CA LYS A 47 2.19 -10.15 -6.07
C LYS A 47 3.59 -10.39 -6.61
N ALA A 48 4.07 -11.62 -6.54
CA ALA A 48 5.21 -12.02 -7.36
C ALA A 48 4.78 -12.20 -8.82
N GLY A 49 5.67 -11.91 -9.78
CA GLY A 49 5.36 -11.87 -11.21
C GLY A 49 4.55 -13.05 -11.73
N ASN A 50 5.05 -14.27 -11.52
CA ASN A 50 4.39 -15.50 -11.98
C ASN A 50 3.42 -16.11 -10.95
N SER A 51 3.17 -15.44 -9.83
CA SER A 51 2.27 -15.93 -8.79
C SER A 51 0.85 -15.41 -8.99
N ALA A 52 -0.14 -16.29 -8.77
CA ALA A 52 -1.54 -15.88 -8.65
C ALA A 52 -1.86 -15.33 -7.25
N LYS A 53 -1.00 -15.55 -6.26
CA LYS A 53 -1.22 -15.10 -4.88
C LYS A 53 -1.05 -13.58 -4.78
N VAL A 54 -2.04 -12.95 -4.17
CA VAL A 54 -2.04 -11.52 -3.89
C VAL A 54 -1.95 -11.33 -2.38
N TYR A 55 -1.22 -10.29 -2.00
CA TYR A 55 -1.02 -9.93 -0.61
C TYR A 55 -1.32 -8.43 -0.44
N VAL A 56 -1.65 -8.03 0.78
CA VAL A 56 -1.66 -6.64 1.22
C VAL A 56 -0.66 -6.47 2.37
N VAL A 57 0.08 -5.38 2.35
CA VAL A 57 0.90 -4.97 3.49
C VAL A 57 0.00 -4.23 4.46
N ASP A 58 -0.12 -4.70 5.68
CA ASP A 58 -0.98 -4.08 6.69
C ASP A 58 -0.33 -2.79 7.28
N PRO A 59 -1.05 -2.03 8.13
CA PRO A 59 -0.52 -0.83 8.76
C PRO A 59 0.73 -1.05 9.62
N ASN A 60 0.89 -2.25 10.18
CA ASN A 60 2.03 -2.68 10.98
C ASN A 60 3.22 -3.12 10.11
N GLY A 61 3.03 -3.20 8.79
CA GLY A 61 4.04 -3.63 7.82
C GLY A 61 4.10 -5.14 7.64
N GLU A 62 3.12 -5.90 8.15
CA GLU A 62 3.03 -7.34 7.95
C GLU A 62 2.38 -7.70 6.61
N LEU A 63 2.69 -8.89 6.09
CA LEU A 63 2.14 -9.36 4.83
C LEU A 63 0.96 -10.28 5.05
N LEU A 64 -0.21 -9.83 4.59
CA LEU A 64 -1.46 -10.57 4.68
C LEU A 64 -1.81 -11.16 3.31
N HIS A 65 -1.86 -12.48 3.24
CA HIS A 65 -2.32 -13.22 2.07
C HIS A 65 -3.84 -13.10 1.91
N ILE A 66 -4.26 -12.80 0.69
CA ILE A 66 -5.66 -12.76 0.29
C ILE A 66 -5.96 -14.08 -0.42
N PRO A 67 -6.78 -14.97 0.19
CA PRO A 67 -6.85 -16.37 -0.22
C PRO A 67 -7.51 -16.57 -1.58
N ASP A 68 -8.43 -15.69 -1.97
CA ASP A 68 -9.16 -15.79 -3.22
C ASP A 68 -9.74 -14.43 -3.68
N PRO A 69 -10.15 -14.32 -4.96
CA PRO A 69 -10.74 -13.10 -5.51
C PRO A 69 -12.00 -12.61 -4.79
N THR A 70 -12.81 -13.48 -4.19
CA THR A 70 -14.04 -13.07 -3.48
C THR A 70 -13.68 -12.24 -2.26
N VAL A 71 -12.69 -12.68 -1.48
CA VAL A 71 -12.18 -11.91 -0.34
C VAL A 71 -11.57 -10.60 -0.82
N TYR A 72 -10.82 -10.61 -1.93
CA TYR A 72 -10.28 -9.39 -2.51
C TYR A 72 -11.38 -8.37 -2.87
N PHE A 73 -12.38 -8.80 -3.63
CA PHE A 73 -13.45 -7.93 -4.12
C PHE A 73 -14.48 -7.54 -3.05
N ASN A 74 -14.40 -8.10 -1.85
CA ASN A 74 -15.09 -7.58 -0.67
C ASN A 74 -14.42 -6.35 -0.07
N LEU A 75 -13.19 -6.03 -0.46
CA LEU A 75 -12.36 -4.97 0.12
C LEU A 75 -11.98 -3.88 -0.91
N TRP A 76 -11.79 -4.27 -2.18
CA TRP A 76 -11.41 -3.36 -3.28
C TRP A 76 -12.33 -3.51 -4.50
N ASP A 77 -12.36 -2.47 -5.34
CA ASP A 77 -13.20 -2.43 -6.56
C ASP A 77 -12.61 -3.20 -7.75
N SER A 78 -11.31 -3.08 -7.94
CA SER A 78 -10.58 -3.64 -9.08
C SER A 78 -9.22 -4.16 -8.63
N TRP A 79 -8.60 -4.97 -9.50
CA TRP A 79 -7.21 -5.43 -9.34
C TRP A 79 -6.17 -4.30 -9.51
N ASP A 80 -6.60 -3.07 -9.82
CA ASP A 80 -5.69 -1.95 -10.03
C ASP A 80 -4.96 -1.58 -8.73
N GLY A 81 -3.71 -1.17 -8.88
CA GLY A 81 -2.83 -0.84 -7.75
C GLY A 81 -2.17 -2.05 -7.09
N ILE A 82 -2.27 -3.25 -7.69
CA ILE A 82 -1.39 -4.37 -7.35
C ILE A 82 -0.03 -4.16 -8.02
N LEU A 83 1.01 -4.14 -7.20
CA LEU A 83 2.39 -4.07 -7.65
C LEU A 83 2.96 -5.47 -7.87
N THR A 84 3.60 -5.65 -9.02
CA THR A 84 4.41 -6.84 -9.26
C THR A 84 5.80 -6.63 -8.68
N ILE A 85 6.21 -7.49 -7.75
CA ILE A 85 7.52 -7.44 -7.09
C ILE A 85 8.32 -8.72 -7.36
N ASP A 86 9.64 -8.66 -7.12
CA ASP A 86 10.47 -9.86 -7.15
C ASP A 86 10.03 -10.84 -6.05
N SER A 87 10.03 -12.14 -6.34
CA SER A 87 9.71 -13.16 -5.34
C SER A 87 10.64 -13.13 -4.13
N SER A 88 11.91 -12.76 -4.30
CA SER A 88 12.87 -12.66 -3.19
C SER A 88 12.50 -11.58 -2.19
N LEU A 89 11.74 -10.55 -2.60
CA LEU A 89 11.23 -9.51 -1.70
C LEU A 89 10.14 -10.05 -0.78
N LEU A 90 9.31 -10.98 -1.25
CA LEU A 90 8.26 -11.57 -0.40
C LEU A 90 8.85 -12.28 0.82
N ASP A 91 10.01 -12.90 0.68
CA ASP A 91 10.65 -13.66 1.75
C ASP A 91 11.61 -12.82 2.58
N SER A 92 12.35 -11.89 1.97
CA SER A 92 13.29 -11.02 2.69
C SER A 92 12.58 -9.94 3.51
N CYS A 93 11.51 -9.34 3.00
CA CYS A 93 10.75 -8.33 3.73
C CYS A 93 9.78 -8.95 4.74
N TRP A 94 9.25 -10.14 4.44
CA TRP A 94 8.22 -10.79 5.26
C TRP A 94 8.52 -12.27 5.49
N PRO A 95 9.37 -12.58 6.48
CA PRO A 95 9.65 -13.96 6.86
C PRO A 95 8.41 -14.65 7.45
N LYS A 96 7.49 -13.89 8.02
CA LYS A 96 6.16 -14.35 8.46
C LYS A 96 5.09 -13.80 7.53
N LYS A 97 4.12 -14.64 7.22
CA LYS A 97 2.99 -14.31 6.35
C LYS A 97 1.72 -14.82 7.01
N TRP A 98 0.72 -13.96 7.10
CA TRP A 98 -0.59 -14.32 7.64
C TRP A 98 -1.59 -14.46 6.51
N SER A 99 -2.78 -14.99 6.80
CA SER A 99 -3.86 -15.06 5.81
C SER A 99 -5.13 -14.51 6.43
N ILE A 100 -5.76 -13.60 5.70
CA ILE A 100 -7.10 -13.12 6.05
C ILE A 100 -8.14 -14.12 5.52
N GLY A 101 -9.31 -14.17 6.13
CA GLY A 101 -10.35 -15.13 5.76
C GLY A 101 -11.73 -14.49 5.74
N ASN A 102 -12.54 -14.75 4.71
CA ASN A 102 -13.92 -14.24 4.62
C ASN A 102 -14.06 -12.73 4.93
N SER A 103 -13.05 -11.93 4.60
CA SER A 103 -12.97 -10.54 5.05
C SER A 103 -13.96 -9.66 4.32
N ARG A 104 -14.49 -8.64 5.03
CA ARG A 104 -15.47 -7.68 4.49
C ARG A 104 -15.47 -6.38 5.30
N LEU A 105 -15.81 -5.29 4.64
CA LEU A 105 -15.96 -3.97 5.28
C LEU A 105 -17.41 -3.77 5.73
N ALA A 106 -17.59 -3.23 6.92
CA ALA A 106 -18.91 -3.02 7.50
C ALA A 106 -19.00 -1.76 8.34
N ARG A 107 -20.22 -1.24 8.45
CA ARG A 107 -20.62 -0.25 9.46
C ARG A 107 -22.00 -0.60 9.98
N ARG A 108 -22.34 -0.20 11.19
CA ARG A 108 -23.72 -0.23 11.65
C ARG A 108 -24.49 0.93 11.02
N SER A 109 -25.78 0.72 10.77
CA SER A 109 -26.66 1.82 10.33
C SER A 109 -26.67 2.95 11.34
N GLY A 110 -26.42 4.18 10.88
CA GLY A 110 -26.37 5.38 11.73
C GLY A 110 -25.02 5.63 12.42
N ASP A 111 -24.07 4.69 12.34
CA ASP A 111 -22.72 4.86 12.89
C ASP A 111 -21.73 5.28 11.78
N ASP A 112 -20.81 6.17 12.12
CA ASP A 112 -19.73 6.61 11.22
C ASP A 112 -18.51 5.68 11.26
N GLN A 113 -18.43 4.79 12.25
CA GLN A 113 -17.30 3.88 12.43
C GLN A 113 -17.33 2.76 11.39
N ILE A 114 -16.19 2.57 10.71
CA ILE A 114 -15.99 1.49 9.76
C ILE A 114 -15.15 0.39 10.39
N PHE A 115 -15.53 -0.84 10.12
CA PHE A 115 -14.87 -2.04 10.62
C PHE A 115 -14.47 -2.93 9.46
N ILE A 116 -13.38 -3.67 9.65
CA ILE A 116 -13.08 -4.87 8.88
C ILE A 116 -13.49 -6.09 9.71
N TRP A 117 -14.34 -6.94 9.14
CA TRP A 117 -14.49 -8.31 9.61
C TRP A 117 -13.36 -9.15 9.05
N ASP A 118 -12.76 -9.98 9.88
CA ASP A 118 -11.85 -11.03 9.46
C ASP A 118 -12.31 -12.36 10.07
N GLY A 119 -12.75 -13.27 9.21
CA GLY A 119 -13.18 -14.60 9.57
C GLY A 119 -12.06 -15.54 10.00
N SER A 120 -10.79 -15.22 9.72
CA SER A 120 -9.66 -15.94 10.31
C SER A 120 -9.53 -15.66 11.82
N ALA A 121 -9.78 -14.42 12.23
CA ALA A 121 -9.74 -13.99 13.62
C ALA A 121 -11.08 -14.21 14.34
N GLY A 122 -12.19 -14.10 13.60
CA GLY A 122 -13.54 -14.35 14.08
C GLY A 122 -14.25 -13.11 14.60
N GLY A 123 -13.81 -11.90 14.25
CA GLY A 123 -14.39 -10.66 14.74
C GLY A 123 -14.23 -9.43 13.85
N TYR A 124 -14.92 -8.37 14.24
CA TYR A 124 -14.77 -7.02 13.68
C TYR A 124 -13.65 -6.27 14.38
N ARG A 125 -12.85 -5.54 13.61
CA ARG A 125 -11.85 -4.59 14.10
C ARG A 125 -12.15 -3.20 13.58
N TRP A 126 -12.07 -2.21 14.46
CA TRP A 126 -12.31 -0.82 14.10
C TRP A 126 -11.16 -0.28 13.24
N ILE A 127 -11.50 0.37 12.13
CA ILE A 127 -10.57 1.16 11.34
C ILE A 127 -10.66 2.59 11.86
N ILE A 128 -9.61 3.00 12.60
CA ILE A 128 -9.62 4.17 13.48
C ILE A 128 -10.07 5.47 12.79
N ASP A 129 -9.74 5.66 11.51
CA ASP A 129 -10.19 6.79 10.72
C ASP A 129 -10.18 6.52 9.20
N ALA A 130 -10.73 7.48 8.45
CA ALA A 130 -10.79 7.44 6.99
C ALA A 130 -9.41 7.49 6.32
N TRP A 131 -8.41 8.09 6.97
CA TRP A 131 -7.07 8.14 6.42
C TRP A 131 -6.43 6.75 6.41
N VAL A 132 -6.57 5.98 7.49
CA VAL A 132 -6.11 4.58 7.54
C VAL A 132 -6.89 3.74 6.54
N PHE A 133 -8.21 3.91 6.44
CA PHE A 133 -9.05 3.22 5.47
C PHE A 133 -8.56 3.37 4.02
N GLU A 134 -8.38 4.62 3.57
CA GLU A 134 -8.05 4.92 2.18
C GLU A 134 -6.54 4.83 1.88
N HIS A 135 -5.68 5.32 2.78
CA HIS A 135 -4.27 5.52 2.49
C HIS A 135 -3.39 4.40 3.06
N LYS A 136 -3.80 3.73 4.15
CA LYS A 136 -3.06 2.58 4.71
C LYS A 136 -3.59 1.23 4.30
N TYR A 137 -4.84 1.13 3.84
CA TYR A 137 -5.36 -0.12 3.30
C TYR A 137 -5.76 -0.01 1.83
N GLY A 138 -6.00 1.20 1.33
CA GLY A 138 -6.52 1.37 -0.03
C GLY A 138 -7.94 0.87 -0.19
N PHE A 139 -8.69 0.65 0.89
CA PHE A 139 -10.03 0.07 0.83
C PHE A 139 -10.99 0.97 0.07
N SER A 140 -12.00 0.35 -0.55
CA SER A 140 -13.04 1.10 -1.25
C SER A 140 -14.27 1.32 -0.39
N TRP A 141 -14.73 2.57 -0.32
CA TRP A 141 -15.99 2.95 0.33
C TRP A 141 -17.20 2.26 -0.27
N SER A 142 -17.17 1.92 -1.58
CA SER A 142 -18.26 1.20 -2.25
C SER A 142 -18.50 -0.20 -1.66
N LYS A 143 -17.48 -0.76 -0.97
CA LYS A 143 -17.49 -2.10 -0.41
C LYS A 143 -17.94 -2.15 1.04
N VAL A 144 -18.12 -0.98 1.67
CA VAL A 144 -18.66 -0.87 3.03
C VAL A 144 -20.12 -1.30 3.03
N ARG A 145 -20.42 -2.36 3.78
CA ARG A 145 -21.79 -2.86 3.96
C ARG A 145 -22.41 -2.28 5.21
N THR A 146 -23.66 -1.85 5.13
CA THR A 146 -24.45 -1.58 6.34
C THR A 146 -24.92 -2.91 6.93
N VAL A 147 -24.63 -3.14 8.21
CA VAL A 147 -25.04 -4.33 8.96
C VAL A 147 -25.88 -3.95 10.16
N GLU A 148 -26.67 -4.89 10.68
CA GLU A 148 -27.50 -4.68 11.87
C GLU A 148 -26.66 -4.56 13.14
N ALA A 149 -25.56 -5.33 13.23
CA ALA A 149 -24.68 -5.33 14.39
C ALA A 149 -23.21 -5.54 14.02
N ILE A 150 -22.34 -4.81 14.72
CA ILE A 150 -20.89 -5.05 14.77
C ILE A 150 -20.64 -5.92 16.00
N THR A 151 -20.64 -7.24 15.81
CA THR A 151 -20.38 -8.21 16.88
C THR A 151 -19.91 -9.55 16.30
N PRO A 152 -18.96 -10.26 16.94
CA PRO A 152 -18.12 -9.76 18.03
C PRO A 152 -17.16 -8.67 17.55
N VAL A 153 -16.81 -7.73 18.44
CA VAL A 153 -15.70 -6.79 18.22
C VAL A 153 -14.49 -7.39 18.90
N GLU A 154 -13.39 -7.53 18.16
CA GLU A 154 -12.13 -7.96 18.76
C GLU A 154 -11.57 -6.81 19.61
N SER A 155 -11.21 -7.11 20.85
CA SER A 155 -10.62 -6.16 21.78
C SER A 155 -9.12 -5.92 21.56
N ALA A 156 -8.48 -6.67 20.68
CA ALA A 156 -7.05 -6.59 20.42
C ALA A 156 -6.77 -5.74 19.16
N PRO A 157 -5.91 -4.70 19.25
CA PRO A 157 -5.59 -3.81 18.14
C PRO A 157 -4.55 -4.37 17.16
N GLU A 158 -3.91 -5.49 17.47
CA GLU A 158 -2.80 -5.99 16.68
C GLU A 158 -3.28 -7.15 15.79
N TRP A 159 -2.88 -7.13 14.52
CA TRP A 159 -2.44 -8.40 13.95
C TRP A 159 -1.21 -8.79 14.77
N PHE A 160 -1.45 -9.60 15.81
CA PHE A 160 -0.52 -10.11 16.83
C PHE A 160 0.06 -9.12 17.85
#